data_AF-A0A0R1TSA7-F1
#
_entry.id   AF-A0A0R1TSA7-F1
#
_cell.length_a   1.000
_cell.length_b   1.000
_cell.length_c   1.000
_cell.angle_alpha   90.00
_cell.angle_beta   90.00
_cell.angle_gamma   90.00
#
_symmetry.space_group_name_H-M   'P 1'
#
loop_
_entity.id
_entity.type
_entity.pdbx_description
1 polymer ?
#
loop_
_entity_poly.entity_id
_entity_poly.type
_entity_poly.pdbx_seq_one_letter_code
_entity_poly.pdbx_strand_id
1 'polypeptide(L)'
;MFKRKEAKIFLLFSAYPLILLLATFFKSAFMNLNADKGSLSFIEFFQAMLSVQYQMALPLIALFYLVVTVFRDEIKRGYHKDISKKKIFNAKIQSLCVVYLIYLLSLFLFCMFVYYVRLVQFDYTSKTFFPVGADNIAYVVVGILGVILVTFVGVLVVADLSLLTINSVAVVLGIFFVLVSTISKYFATIT
;
A
#
# COMPACT_ATOMS: atom_id res chain seq x y z
N MET A 1 -12.35 3.09 -14.51
CA MET A 1 -11.27 2.66 -13.58
C MET A 1 -11.36 1.18 -13.24
N PHE A 2 -12.39 0.74 -12.50
CA PHE A 2 -12.53 -0.63 -11.96
C PHE A 2 -12.69 -1.78 -12.97
N LYS A 3 -13.02 -1.47 -14.23
CA LYS A 3 -13.07 -2.47 -15.30
C LYS A 3 -11.68 -2.92 -15.78
N ARG A 4 -10.63 -2.14 -15.47
CA ARG A 4 -9.23 -2.44 -15.85
C ARG A 4 -8.73 -3.67 -15.09
N LYS A 5 -8.02 -4.56 -15.79
CA LYS A 5 -7.47 -5.79 -15.20
C LYS A 5 -6.44 -5.45 -14.12
N GLU A 6 -5.64 -4.43 -14.37
CA GLU A 6 -4.58 -3.91 -13.50
C GLU A 6 -5.14 -3.43 -12.15
N ALA A 7 -6.28 -2.73 -12.16
CA ALA A 7 -6.95 -2.28 -10.94
C ALA A 7 -7.45 -3.46 -10.10
N LYS A 8 -7.96 -4.51 -10.74
CA LYS A 8 -8.40 -5.73 -10.06
C LYS A 8 -7.22 -6.50 -9.46
N ILE A 9 -6.12 -6.62 -10.20
CA ILE A 9 -4.89 -7.25 -9.71
C ILE A 9 -4.34 -6.50 -8.51
N PHE A 10 -4.29 -5.16 -8.57
CA PHE A 10 -3.86 -4.35 -7.44
C PHE A 10 -4.76 -4.55 -6.21
N LEU A 11 -6.08 -4.52 -6.40
CA LEU A 11 -7.04 -4.76 -5.32
C LEU A 11 -6.93 -6.15 -4.71
N LEU A 12 -6.57 -7.18 -5.48
CA LEU A 12 -6.36 -8.54 -4.97
C LEU A 12 -5.27 -8.57 -3.88
N PHE A 13 -4.23 -7.74 -3.99
CA PHE A 13 -3.19 -7.68 -2.97
C PHE A 13 -3.72 -7.18 -1.63
N SER A 14 -4.84 -6.47 -1.56
CA SER A 14 -5.45 -6.07 -0.27
C SER A 14 -5.84 -7.28 0.59
N ALA A 15 -6.08 -8.45 -0.02
CA ALA A 15 -6.37 -9.71 0.66
C ALA A 15 -5.14 -10.41 1.26
N TYR A 16 -3.94 -9.80 1.17
CA TYR A 16 -2.71 -10.34 1.75
C TYR A 16 -2.82 -10.79 3.22
N PRO A 17 -3.52 -10.07 4.12
CA PRO A 17 -3.68 -10.53 5.50
C PRO A 17 -4.33 -11.92 5.59
N LEU A 18 -5.15 -12.34 4.63
CA LEU A 18 -5.76 -13.67 4.65
C LEU A 18 -4.73 -14.80 4.47
N ILE A 19 -3.57 -14.51 3.87
CA ILE A 19 -2.48 -15.49 3.74
C ILE A 19 -1.95 -15.88 5.12
N LEU A 20 -1.99 -14.97 6.10
CA LEU A 20 -1.64 -15.28 7.49
C LEU A 20 -2.53 -16.37 8.09
N LEU A 21 -3.82 -16.42 7.73
CA LEU A 21 -4.70 -17.49 8.20
C LEU A 21 -4.13 -18.85 7.77
N LEU A 22 -3.80 -18.99 6.48
CA LEU A 22 -3.19 -20.19 5.93
C LEU A 22 -1.86 -20.51 6.63
N ALA A 23 -0.97 -19.52 6.78
CA ALA A 23 0.33 -19.71 7.44
C ALA A 23 0.18 -20.23 8.88
N THR A 24 -0.81 -19.75 9.63
CA THR A 24 -1.08 -20.21 11.00
C THR A 24 -1.64 -21.63 11.09
N PHE A 25 -2.19 -22.20 10.01
CA PHE A 25 -2.59 -23.62 9.95
C PHE A 25 -1.40 -24.53 9.69
N PHE A 26 -0.41 -24.08 8.92
CA PHE A 26 0.75 -24.89 8.55
C PHE A 26 1.91 -24.85 9.57
N LYS A 27 1.71 -24.26 10.76
CA LYS A 27 2.78 -23.98 11.76
C LYS A 27 4.03 -23.38 11.10
N SER A 28 3.79 -22.54 10.10
CA SER A 28 4.83 -22.04 9.21
C SER A 28 5.51 -20.82 9.82
N ALA A 29 6.83 -20.76 9.80
CA ALA A 29 7.62 -19.60 10.23
C ALA A 29 7.48 -18.37 9.30
N PHE A 30 6.66 -18.46 8.24
CA PHE A 30 6.50 -17.44 7.21
C PHE A 30 5.95 -16.09 7.69
N MET A 31 5.55 -15.98 8.95
CA MET A 31 5.29 -14.70 9.60
C MET A 31 5.30 -14.90 11.12
N ASN A 32 6.47 -15.18 11.69
CA ASN A 32 6.64 -15.02 13.14
C ASN A 32 6.50 -13.53 13.45
N LEU A 33 5.30 -13.14 13.87
CA LEU A 33 5.06 -11.86 14.50
C LEU A 33 5.81 -11.90 15.83
N ASN A 34 7.10 -11.53 15.80
CA ASN A 34 7.92 -11.36 16.99
C ASN A 34 7.44 -10.11 17.72
N ALA A 35 6.31 -10.25 18.42
CA ALA A 35 5.74 -9.24 19.26
C ALA A 35 5.84 -9.71 20.72
N ASP A 36 6.16 -8.79 21.62
CA ASP A 36 6.16 -9.08 23.04
C ASP A 36 4.76 -9.50 23.50
N LYS A 37 4.69 -10.31 24.56
CA LYS A 37 3.40 -10.81 25.08
C LYS A 37 2.44 -9.64 25.34
N GLY A 38 1.22 -9.75 24.80
CA GLY A 38 0.18 -8.74 24.96
C GLY A 38 0.44 -7.38 24.31
N SER A 39 1.44 -7.24 23.42
CA SER A 39 1.80 -5.94 22.83
C SER A 39 1.04 -5.62 21.56
N LEU A 40 0.68 -6.60 20.74
CA LEU A 40 0.15 -6.36 19.39
C LEU A 40 -1.35 -5.97 19.40
N SER A 41 -1.63 -4.69 19.25
CA SER A 41 -2.98 -4.16 19.01
C SER A 41 -3.41 -4.33 17.55
N PHE A 42 -4.71 -4.17 17.30
CA PHE A 42 -5.25 -4.23 15.94
C PHE A 42 -4.61 -3.18 15.02
N ILE A 43 -4.47 -1.94 15.49
CA ILE A 43 -3.95 -0.85 14.67
C ILE A 43 -2.45 -1.03 14.35
N GLU A 44 -1.67 -1.59 15.28
CA GLU A 44 -0.27 -1.99 15.01
C GLU A 44 -0.20 -3.09 13.97
N PHE A 45 -1.09 -4.09 14.06
CA PHE A 45 -1.17 -5.14 13.05
C PHE A 45 -1.52 -4.57 11.66
N PHE A 46 -2.49 -3.67 11.58
CA PHE A 46 -2.85 -3.00 10.32
C PHE A 46 -1.67 -2.18 9.76
N GLN A 47 -0.98 -1.40 10.61
CA GLN A 47 0.20 -0.63 10.20
C GLN A 47 1.33 -1.53 9.72
N ALA A 48 1.57 -2.67 10.37
CA ALA A 48 2.56 -3.65 9.96
C ALA A 48 2.22 -4.25 8.59
N MET A 49 0.97 -4.66 8.37
CA MET A 49 0.52 -5.20 7.08
C MET A 49 0.64 -4.18 5.95
N LEU A 50 0.23 -2.93 6.20
CA LEU A 50 0.38 -1.83 5.25
C LEU A 50 1.86 -1.58 4.91
N SER A 51 2.74 -1.62 5.91
CA SER A 51 4.18 -1.43 5.73
C SER A 51 4.85 -2.58 4.99
N VAL A 52 4.44 -3.83 5.24
CA VAL A 52 4.93 -5.01 4.52
C VAL A 52 4.54 -4.91 3.04
N GLN A 53 3.29 -4.62 2.75
CA GLN A 53 2.82 -4.48 1.36
C GLN A 53 3.51 -3.33 0.62
N TYR A 54 3.82 -2.23 1.30
CA TYR A 54 4.61 -1.14 0.73
C TYR A 54 6.06 -1.54 0.44
N GLN A 55 6.62 -2.52 1.15
CA GLN A 55 7.97 -3.03 0.91
C GLN A 55 7.99 -4.18 -0.11
N MET A 56 6.84 -4.79 -0.40
CA MET A 56 6.73 -5.85 -1.40
C MET A 56 6.73 -5.27 -2.82
N ALA A 57 7.54 -5.85 -3.70
CA ALA A 57 7.62 -5.41 -5.09
C ALA A 57 6.30 -5.61 -5.85
N LEU A 58 5.58 -6.73 -5.64
CA LEU A 58 4.41 -7.09 -6.45
C LEU A 58 3.21 -6.11 -6.32
N PRO A 59 2.75 -5.73 -5.10
CA PRO A 59 1.69 -4.73 -4.96
C PRO A 59 2.07 -3.38 -5.58
N LEU A 60 3.32 -2.94 -5.41
CA LEU A 60 3.83 -1.69 -5.99
C LEU A 60 3.87 -1.74 -7.52
N ILE A 61 4.36 -2.83 -8.10
CA ILE A 61 4.36 -3.04 -9.56
C ILE A 61 2.94 -2.95 -10.10
N ALA A 62 1.98 -3.62 -9.46
CA ALA A 62 0.58 -3.58 -9.88
C ALA A 62 0.00 -2.16 -9.83
N LEU A 63 0.30 -1.40 -8.76
CA LEU A 63 -0.12 -0.01 -8.62
C LEU A 63 0.52 0.89 -9.70
N PHE A 64 1.85 0.83 -9.86
CA PHE A 64 2.56 1.69 -10.80
C PHE A 64 2.24 1.35 -12.25
N TYR A 65 2.03 0.07 -12.56
CA TYR A 65 1.56 -0.33 -13.87
C TYR A 65 0.13 0.17 -14.15
N LEU A 66 -0.76 0.16 -13.15
CA LEU A 66 -2.07 0.80 -13.26
C LEU A 66 -1.94 2.31 -13.54
N VAL A 67 -1.05 3.01 -12.84
CA VAL A 67 -0.80 4.44 -13.08
C VAL A 67 -0.38 4.67 -14.54
N VAL A 68 0.66 3.97 -14.99
CA VAL A 68 1.22 4.09 -16.34
C VAL A 68 0.16 3.82 -17.41
N THR A 69 -0.62 2.76 -17.27
CA THR A 69 -1.66 2.42 -18.26
C THR A 69 -2.78 3.45 -18.30
N VAL A 70 -3.16 4.03 -17.16
CA VAL A 70 -4.17 5.09 -17.08
C VAL A 70 -3.72 6.35 -17.82
N PHE A 71 -2.45 6.75 -17.71
CA PHE A 71 -1.93 7.95 -18.37
C PHE A 71 -1.57 7.73 -19.85
N ARG A 72 -1.05 6.55 -20.22
CA ARG A 72 -0.59 6.31 -21.60
C ARG A 72 -1.71 6.02 -22.60
N ASP A 73 -2.84 5.48 -22.14
CA ASP A 73 -4.04 5.37 -22.98
C ASP A 73 -4.51 6.74 -23.49
N GLU A 74 -4.20 7.83 -22.77
CA GLU A 74 -4.51 9.20 -23.19
C GLU A 74 -3.60 9.66 -24.34
N ILE A 75 -2.30 9.37 -24.23
CA ILE A 75 -1.30 9.72 -25.25
C ILE A 75 -1.62 9.03 -26.57
N LYS A 76 -2.01 7.75 -26.51
CA LYS A 76 -2.35 6.94 -27.70
C LYS A 76 -3.65 7.35 -28.38
N ARG A 77 -4.64 7.85 -27.63
CA ARG A 77 -5.96 8.19 -28.19
C ARG A 77 -5.99 9.50 -28.97
N GLY A 78 -4.88 10.25 -29.00
CA GLY A 78 -4.84 11.58 -29.58
C GLY A 78 -5.63 12.56 -28.71
N TYR A 79 -4.99 13.67 -28.33
CA TYR A 79 -5.59 14.69 -27.47
C TYR A 79 -7.04 14.98 -27.85
N HIS A 80 -7.97 14.77 -26.92
CA HIS A 80 -9.33 15.29 -27.03
C HIS A 80 -9.20 16.81 -27.18
N LYS A 81 -9.39 17.33 -28.40
CA LYS A 81 -9.06 18.72 -28.77
C LYS A 81 -9.75 19.76 -27.89
N ASP A 82 -10.82 19.39 -27.19
CA ASP A 82 -11.70 20.32 -26.47
C ASP A 82 -11.57 20.29 -24.94
N ILE A 83 -10.81 19.35 -24.37
CA ILE A 83 -10.66 19.24 -22.90
C ILE A 83 -9.24 19.65 -22.49
N SER A 84 -9.13 20.53 -21.48
CA SER A 84 -7.83 20.95 -20.99
C SER A 84 -7.04 19.78 -20.40
N LYS A 85 -5.77 19.67 -20.79
CA LYS A 85 -4.84 18.61 -20.34
C LYS A 85 -4.78 18.51 -18.81
N LYS A 86 -4.88 19.65 -18.11
CA LYS A 86 -4.91 19.73 -16.64
C LYS A 86 -6.17 19.09 -16.03
N LYS A 87 -7.35 19.27 -16.63
CA LYS A 87 -8.59 18.66 -16.13
C LYS A 87 -8.53 17.14 -16.25
N ILE A 88 -8.03 16.64 -17.38
CA ILE A 88 -7.82 15.20 -17.61
C ILE A 88 -6.85 14.61 -16.57
N PHE A 89 -5.71 15.28 -16.37
CA PHE A 89 -4.70 14.84 -15.41
C PHE A 89 -5.28 14.73 -13.99
N ASN A 90 -5.94 15.79 -13.51
CA ASN A 90 -6.55 15.81 -12.18
C ASN A 90 -7.63 14.74 -12.02
N ALA A 91 -8.48 14.53 -13.02
CA ALA A 91 -9.52 13.50 -12.99
C ALA A 91 -8.92 12.08 -12.87
N LYS A 92 -7.79 11.81 -13.55
CA LYS A 92 -7.09 10.52 -13.46
C LYS A 92 -6.43 10.31 -12.10
N ILE A 93 -5.75 11.32 -11.57
CA ILE A 93 -5.19 11.27 -10.22
C ILE A 93 -6.30 11.02 -9.20
N GLN A 94 -7.41 11.75 -9.28
CA GLN A 94 -8.56 11.53 -8.41
C GLN A 94 -9.09 10.09 -8.53
N SER A 95 -9.20 9.56 -9.76
CA SER A 95 -9.62 8.17 -9.95
C SER A 95 -8.64 7.15 -9.37
N LEU A 96 -7.32 7.40 -9.44
CA LEU A 96 -6.28 6.58 -8.81
C LEU A 96 -6.39 6.63 -7.28
N CYS A 97 -6.62 7.81 -6.71
CA CYS A 97 -6.86 7.98 -5.27
C CYS A 97 -8.06 7.15 -4.81
N VAL A 98 -9.16 7.13 -5.57
CA VAL A 98 -10.33 6.32 -5.21
C VAL A 98 -10.01 4.83 -5.20
N VAL A 99 -9.25 4.33 -6.19
CA VAL A 99 -8.82 2.91 -6.20
C VAL A 99 -7.93 2.59 -5.01
N TYR A 100 -6.99 3.48 -4.68
CA TYR A 100 -6.13 3.30 -3.52
C TYR A 100 -6.91 3.37 -2.19
N LEU A 101 -7.92 4.24 -2.09
CA LEU A 101 -8.78 4.31 -0.92
C LEU A 101 -9.58 3.00 -0.74
N ILE A 102 -10.12 2.44 -1.82
CA ILE A 102 -10.81 1.14 -1.78
C ILE A 102 -9.83 0.02 -1.40
N TYR A 103 -8.59 0.07 -1.90
CA TYR A 103 -7.54 -0.85 -1.49
C TYR A 103 -7.29 -0.77 0.02
N LEU A 104 -7.12 0.44 0.58
CA LEU A 104 -6.90 0.65 2.01
C LEU A 104 -8.09 0.17 2.86
N LEU A 105 -9.32 0.47 2.45
CA LEU A 105 -10.52 -0.01 3.13
C LEU A 105 -10.62 -1.53 3.10
N SER A 106 -10.34 -2.15 1.94
CA SER A 106 -10.37 -3.60 1.80
C SER A 106 -9.31 -4.26 2.69
N LEU A 107 -8.08 -3.72 2.68
CA LEU A 107 -6.99 -4.16 3.54
C LEU A 107 -7.36 -4.06 5.01
N PHE A 108 -7.95 -2.93 5.43
CA PHE A 108 -8.39 -2.71 6.80
C PHE A 108 -9.42 -3.76 7.22
N LEU A 109 -10.41 -4.05 6.37
CA LEU A 109 -11.42 -5.08 6.65
C LEU A 109 -10.82 -6.48 6.73
N PHE A 110 -9.89 -6.84 5.84
CA PHE A 110 -9.20 -8.13 5.91
C PHE A 110 -8.31 -8.23 7.15
N CYS A 111 -7.59 -7.16 7.51
CA CYS A 111 -6.84 -7.11 8.77
C CYS A 111 -7.78 -7.29 9.97
N MET A 112 -8.94 -6.62 9.97
CA MET A 112 -9.91 -6.71 11.06
C MET A 112 -10.42 -8.15 11.20
N PHE A 113 -10.79 -8.78 10.08
CA PHE A 113 -11.21 -10.18 10.06
C PHE A 113 -10.12 -11.10 10.62
N VAL A 114 -8.89 -11.00 10.13
CA VAL A 114 -7.77 -11.86 10.54
C VAL A 114 -7.41 -11.66 12.01
N TYR A 115 -7.38 -10.40 12.46
CA TYR A 115 -7.04 -10.06 13.84
C TYR A 115 -8.04 -10.69 14.82
N TYR A 116 -9.33 -10.44 14.63
CA TYR A 116 -10.36 -10.89 15.57
C TYR A 116 -10.70 -12.38 15.45
N VAL A 117 -10.59 -12.99 14.27
CA VAL A 117 -10.87 -14.42 14.09
C VAL A 117 -9.71 -15.29 14.54
N ARG A 118 -8.46 -14.86 14.34
CA ARG A 118 -7.28 -15.72 14.53
C ARG A 118 -6.25 -15.15 15.49
N LEU A 119 -5.84 -13.89 15.35
CA LEU A 119 -4.72 -13.37 16.14
C LEU A 119 -5.07 -13.23 17.63
N VAL A 120 -6.31 -12.89 17.98
CA VAL A 120 -6.79 -12.77 19.37
C VAL A 120 -6.58 -14.05 20.22
N GLN A 121 -6.41 -15.21 19.57
CA GLN A 121 -6.15 -16.48 20.24
C GLN A 121 -4.69 -16.64 20.70
N PHE A 122 -3.77 -15.78 20.24
CA PHE A 122 -2.35 -15.87 20.57
C PHE A 122 -1.96 -14.92 21.70
N ASP A 123 -1.02 -15.36 22.54
CA ASP A 123 -0.57 -14.65 23.75
C ASP A 123 0.13 -13.30 23.47
N TYR A 124 0.61 -13.06 22.26
CA TYR A 124 1.25 -11.80 21.86
C TYR A 124 0.25 -10.68 21.52
N THR A 125 -1.04 -10.98 21.40
CA THR A 125 -2.04 -9.96 21.10
C THR A 125 -2.54 -9.24 22.35
N SER A 126 -2.63 -7.91 22.28
CA SER A 126 -3.17 -7.07 23.36
C SER A 126 -4.69 -7.17 23.47
N LYS A 127 -5.37 -7.61 22.39
CA LYS A 127 -6.84 -7.63 22.22
C LYS A 127 -7.48 -6.24 22.25
N THR A 128 -6.66 -5.19 22.22
CA THR A 128 -7.12 -3.80 22.15
C THR A 128 -7.12 -3.31 20.70
N PHE A 129 -7.97 -2.32 20.40
CA PHE A 129 -7.99 -1.71 19.09
C PHE A 129 -6.72 -0.85 18.86
N PHE A 130 -6.34 -0.06 19.85
CA PHE A 130 -5.14 0.80 19.87
C PHE A 130 -4.06 0.27 20.81
N PRO A 131 -2.78 0.60 20.57
CA PRO A 131 -1.72 0.32 21.53
C PRO A 131 -1.92 1.10 22.82
N VAL A 132 -1.34 0.60 23.91
CA VAL A 132 -1.38 1.26 25.21
C VAL A 132 -0.30 2.35 25.24
N GLY A 133 -0.69 3.57 25.61
CA GLY A 133 0.21 4.73 25.71
C GLY A 133 0.12 5.68 24.52
N ALA A 134 0.12 6.98 24.82
CA ALA A 134 -0.04 8.04 23.81
C ALA A 134 1.08 8.04 22.76
N ASP A 135 2.32 7.79 23.19
CA ASP A 135 3.49 7.76 22.30
C ASP A 135 3.41 6.63 21.28
N ASN A 136 2.95 5.45 21.71
CA ASN A 136 2.75 4.29 20.83
C ASN A 136 1.63 4.56 19.81
N ILE A 137 0.54 5.21 20.24
CA ILE A 137 -0.54 5.60 19.32
C ILE A 137 0.00 6.58 18.27
N ALA A 138 0.74 7.60 18.69
CA ALA A 138 1.32 8.59 17.79
C ALA A 138 2.28 7.93 16.78
N TYR A 139 3.16 7.05 17.26
CA TYR A 139 4.09 6.31 16.40
C TYR A 139 3.36 5.51 15.30
N VAL A 140 2.31 4.77 15.67
CA VAL A 140 1.57 3.94 14.72
C VAL A 140 0.78 4.78 13.71
N VAL A 141 0.13 5.86 14.17
CA VAL A 141 -0.61 6.78 13.30
C VAL A 141 0.33 7.47 12.31
N VAL A 142 1.48 7.97 12.77
CA VAL A 142 2.51 8.56 11.90
C VAL A 142 3.04 7.52 10.91
N GLY A 143 3.22 6.27 11.33
CA GLY A 143 3.62 5.17 10.45
C GLY A 143 2.62 4.92 9.31
N ILE A 144 1.32 4.88 9.63
CA ILE A 144 0.25 4.69 8.63
C ILE A 144 0.20 5.88 7.66
N LEU A 145 0.16 7.11 8.19
CA LEU A 145 0.14 8.33 7.38
C LEU A 145 1.38 8.43 6.49
N GLY A 146 2.55 8.09 7.04
CA GLY A 146 3.81 8.08 6.31
C GLY A 146 3.76 7.17 5.09
N VAL A 147 3.27 5.93 5.25
CA VAL A 147 3.13 4.98 4.12
C VAL A 147 2.12 5.48 3.08
N ILE A 148 0.98 6.02 3.51
CA ILE A 148 -0.04 6.57 2.60
C ILE A 148 0.52 7.74 1.79
N LEU A 149 1.17 8.69 2.45
CA LEU A 149 1.72 9.89 1.83
C LEU A 149 2.85 9.57 0.85
N VAL A 150 3.80 8.70 1.23
CA VAL A 150 4.89 8.33 0.33
C VAL A 150 4.39 7.51 -0.87
N THR A 151 3.37 6.67 -0.68
CA THR A 151 2.72 5.95 -1.79
C THR A 151 2.05 6.95 -2.75
N PHE A 152 1.38 7.97 -2.21
CA PHE A 152 0.77 9.02 -3.02
C PHE A 152 1.83 9.81 -3.81
N VAL A 153 2.96 10.18 -3.20
CA VAL A 153 4.09 10.79 -3.90
C VAL A 153 4.62 9.87 -4.99
N GLY A 154 4.78 8.57 -4.71
CA GLY A 154 5.19 7.59 -5.70
C GLY A 154 4.24 7.51 -6.91
N VAL A 155 2.92 7.59 -6.68
CA VAL A 155 1.93 7.67 -7.76
C VAL A 155 2.11 8.92 -8.60
N LEU A 156 2.40 10.08 -8.00
CA LEU A 156 2.67 11.32 -8.74
C LEU A 156 3.95 11.24 -9.57
N VAL A 157 5.03 10.71 -9.00
CA VAL A 157 6.31 10.50 -9.69
C VAL A 157 6.12 9.58 -10.89
N VAL A 158 5.44 8.45 -10.71
CA VAL A 158 5.18 7.50 -11.81
C VAL A 158 4.24 8.08 -12.85
N ALA A 159 3.24 8.87 -12.43
CA ALA A 159 2.35 9.56 -13.36
C ALA A 159 3.14 10.51 -14.27
N ASP A 160 4.06 11.30 -13.73
CA ASP A 160 4.89 12.22 -14.51
C ASP A 160 5.86 11.45 -15.43
N LEU A 161 6.57 10.45 -14.90
CA LEU A 161 7.47 9.59 -15.68
C LEU A 161 6.76 8.85 -16.81
N SER A 162 5.49 8.48 -16.64
CA SER A 162 4.69 7.81 -17.67
C SER A 162 4.42 8.68 -18.90
N LEU A 163 4.52 10.01 -18.76
CA LEU A 163 4.39 10.95 -19.86
C LEU A 163 5.72 11.13 -20.62
N LEU A 164 6.84 10.87 -19.96
CA LEU A 164 8.19 11.12 -20.47
C LEU A 164 8.88 9.85 -21.01
N THR A 165 8.48 8.66 -20.56
CA THR A 165 9.22 7.41 -20.80
C THR A 165 8.33 6.26 -21.28
N ILE A 166 8.95 5.12 -21.64
CA ILE A 166 8.23 3.88 -21.93
C ILE A 166 7.74 3.20 -20.64
N ASN A 167 6.66 2.42 -20.73
CA ASN A 167 5.98 1.83 -19.56
C ASN A 167 6.90 1.17 -18.54
N SER A 168 7.77 0.28 -19.01
CA SER A 168 8.63 -0.51 -18.13
C SER A 168 9.63 0.37 -17.38
N VAL A 169 10.15 1.43 -18.03
CA VAL A 169 11.08 2.37 -17.41
C VAL A 169 10.39 3.18 -16.32
N ALA A 170 9.18 3.71 -16.59
CA ALA A 170 8.41 4.44 -15.59
C ALA A 170 8.11 3.59 -14.34
N VAL A 171 7.73 2.33 -14.52
CA VAL A 171 7.46 1.40 -13.41
C VAL A 171 8.75 1.11 -12.63
N VAL A 172 9.85 0.79 -13.31
CA VAL A 172 11.15 0.48 -12.66
C VAL A 172 11.67 1.68 -11.86
N LEU A 173 11.59 2.89 -12.42
CA LEU A 173 11.99 4.11 -11.72
C LEU A 173 11.08 4.41 -10.51
N GLY A 174 9.78 4.13 -10.61
CA GLY A 174 8.87 4.19 -9.47
C GLY A 174 9.26 3.24 -8.34
N ILE A 175 9.61 2.00 -8.68
CA ILE A 175 10.08 1.01 -7.69
C ILE A 175 11.40 1.48 -7.07
N PHE A 176 12.33 1.98 -7.88
CA PHE A 176 13.60 2.53 -7.41
C PHE A 176 13.37 3.68 -6.42
N PHE A 177 12.44 4.60 -6.71
CA PHE A 177 12.03 5.64 -5.79
C PHE A 177 11.53 5.07 -4.45
N VAL A 178 10.69 4.04 -4.48
CA VAL A 178 10.20 3.40 -3.25
C VAL A 178 11.35 2.76 -2.47
N LEU A 179 12.27 2.04 -3.12
CA LEU A 179 13.42 1.46 -2.45
C LEU A 179 14.26 2.53 -1.73
N VAL A 180 14.57 3.63 -2.41
CA VAL A 180 15.29 4.75 -1.78
C VAL A 180 14.51 5.32 -0.58
N SER A 181 13.18 5.47 -0.70
CA SER A 181 12.32 5.94 0.39
C SER A 181 12.26 4.98 1.59
N THR A 182 12.47 3.68 1.38
CA THR A 182 12.54 2.71 2.47
C THR A 182 13.89 2.75 3.16
N ILE A 183 14.98 2.93 2.40
CA ILE A 183 16.35 3.03 2.92
C ILE A 183 16.51 4.31 3.76
N SER A 184 15.85 5.41 3.39
CA SER A 184 15.93 6.68 4.13
C SER A 184 15.55 6.56 5.61
N LYS A 185 14.66 5.63 5.95
CA LYS A 185 14.27 5.35 7.34
C LYS A 185 15.44 4.84 8.18
N TYR A 186 16.37 4.09 7.57
CA TYR A 186 17.53 3.54 8.26
C TYR A 186 18.62 4.58 8.47
N PHE A 187 18.74 5.59 7.60
CA PHE A 187 19.71 6.67 7.80
C PHE A 187 19.37 7.53 9.02
N ALA A 188 18.08 7.70 9.33
CA ALA A 188 17.65 8.43 10.52
C ALA A 188 17.95 7.70 11.84
N THR A 189 18.22 6.40 11.81
CA THR A 189 18.53 5.59 13.02
C THR A 189 20.03 5.55 13.35
N ILE A 190 20.89 6.06 12.46
CA ILE A 190 22.37 6.01 12.60
C ILE A 190 22.92 7.33 13.20
N THR A 191 22.09 8.37 13.30
CA THR A 191 22.38 9.66 13.97
C THR A 191 21.69 9.72 15.32
#